data_AF-A0A9E4T8L4-F1
#
_entry.id   AF-A0A9E4T8L4-F1
#
_cell.length_a   1.000
_cell.length_b   1.000
_cell.length_c   1.000
_cell.angle_alpha   90.00
_cell.angle_beta   90.00
_cell.angle_gamma   90.00
#
_symmetry.space_group_name_H-M   'P 1'
#
loop_
_entity.id
_entity.type
_entity.pdbx_description
1 polymer ?
#
loop_
_entity_poly.entity_id
_entity_poly.type
_entity_poly.pdbx_seq_one_letter_code
_entity_poly.pdbx_strand_id
1 'polypeptide(L)' 'EGKTLFIATHDLSCVDEDFDHAVLLNKHVIAFGRPADVFTTESLNEAYDRHLMVVRSGQSTYIGL' A
#
# COMPACT_ATOMS: atom_id res chain seq x y z
N GLU A 1 -7.00 -26.62 1.92
CA GLU A 1 -5.79 -25.79 2.11
C GLU A 1 -5.52 -24.98 0.86
N GLY A 2 -4.71 -23.91 0.95
CA GLY A 2 -4.35 -23.08 -0.21
C GLY A 2 -5.41 -22.07 -0.64
N LYS A 3 -5.99 -21.31 0.32
CA LYS A 3 -6.94 -20.24 0.00
C LYS A 3 -6.18 -18.91 -0.14
N THR A 4 -6.47 -18.16 -1.19
CA THR A 4 -6.01 -16.78 -1.37
C THR A 4 -7.12 -15.85 -0.96
N LEU A 5 -6.82 -14.88 -0.11
CA LEU A 5 -7.74 -13.84 0.31
C LEU A 5 -7.40 -12.55 -0.42
N PHE A 6 -8.42 -11.89 -0.96
CA PHE A 6 -8.29 -10.58 -1.58
C PHE A 6 -9.15 -9.59 -0.80
N ILE A 7 -8.51 -8.53 -0.28
CA ILE A 7 -9.17 -7.51 0.53
C ILE A 7 -8.94 -6.16 -0.15
N ALA A 8 -10.02 -5.40 -0.33
CA ALA A 8 -9.94 -3.99 -0.67
C ALA A 8 -10.06 -3.17 0.63
N THR A 9 -9.04 -2.38 0.94
CA THR A 9 -9.02 -1.50 2.11
C THR A 9 -8.39 -0.16 1.74
N HIS A 10 -8.76 0.89 2.47
CA HIS A 10 -8.11 2.19 2.43
C HIS A 10 -7.04 2.34 3.51
N ASP A 11 -6.93 1.38 4.43
CA ASP A 11 -5.93 1.37 5.49
C ASP A 11 -4.64 0.73 5.00
N LEU A 12 -3.72 1.58 4.55
CA LEU A 12 -2.41 1.18 4.07
C LEU A 12 -1.48 0.69 5.19
N SER A 13 -1.70 1.13 6.43
CA SER A 13 -0.88 0.69 7.58
C SER A 13 -1.15 -0.77 7.90
N CYS A 14 -2.42 -1.18 7.91
CA CYS A 14 -2.77 -2.60 8.02
C CYS A 14 -2.20 -3.43 6.86
N VAL A 15 -2.18 -2.91 5.62
CA VAL A 15 -1.61 -3.64 4.49
C VAL A 15 -0.10 -3.84 4.63
N ASP A 16 0.61 -2.85 5.18
CA ASP A 16 2.06 -2.94 5.39
C ASP A 16 2.44 -3.92 6.51
N GLU A 17 1.62 -4.00 7.57
CA GLU A 17 1.90 -4.83 8.75
C GLU A 17 1.39 -6.28 8.62
N ASP A 18 0.22 -6.50 8.00
CA ASP A 18 -0.50 -7.79 8.09
C ASP A 18 -0.58 -8.59 6.78
N PHE A 19 -0.15 -8.05 5.64
CA PHE A 19 -0.37 -8.67 4.33
C PHE A 19 0.92 -9.04 3.60
N ASP A 20 0.92 -10.21 2.95
CA ASP A 20 2.06 -10.68 2.17
C ASP A 20 2.29 -9.85 0.89
N HIS A 21 1.19 -9.36 0.29
CA HIS A 21 1.20 -8.64 -0.99
C HIS A 21 0.22 -7.46 -0.98
N ALA A 22 0.59 -6.41 -1.69
CA ALA A 22 -0.24 -5.25 -1.96
C ALA A 22 -0.41 -5.05 -3.47
N VAL A 23 -1.56 -4.49 -3.86
CA VAL A 23 -1.78 -3.92 -5.18
C VAL A 23 -2.29 -2.49 -5.02
N LEU A 24 -1.63 -1.53 -5.69
CA LEU A 24 -2.14 -0.17 -5.83
C LEU A 24 -2.89 -0.06 -7.16
N LEU A 25 -4.09 0.52 -7.10
CA LEU A 25 -5.04 0.54 -8.20
C LEU A 25 -5.70 1.92 -8.28
N ASN A 26 -5.61 2.57 -9.43
CA ASN A 26 -6.36 3.79 -9.76
C ASN A 26 -6.73 3.74 -11.25
N LYS A 27 -7.88 3.15 -11.58
CA LYS A 27 -8.34 2.84 -12.96
C LYS A 27 -7.44 1.87 -13.74
N HIS A 28 -6.15 1.78 -13.42
CA HIS A 28 -5.19 0.76 -13.84
C HIS A 28 -4.41 0.25 -12.62
N VAL A 29 -3.70 -0.87 -12.78
CA VAL A 29 -2.75 -1.37 -11.78
C VAL A 29 -1.49 -0.51 -11.84
N ILE A 30 -1.18 0.16 -10.74
CA ILE A 30 -0.01 1.02 -10.61
C ILE A 30 1.21 0.18 -10.20
N ALA A 31 1.05 -0.63 -9.15
CA ALA A 31 2.11 -1.48 -8.62
C ALA A 31 1.52 -2.73 -7.95
N PHE A 32 2.28 -3.83 -7.96
CA PHE A 32 1.94 -5.08 -7.29
C PHE A 32 3.21 -5.76 -6.78
N GLY A 33 3.16 -6.30 -5.56
CA GLY A 33 4.31 -6.95 -4.92
C GLY A 33 4.20 -6.91 -3.40
N ARG A 34 5.34 -6.98 -2.71
CA ARG A 34 5.37 -6.80 -1.25
C ARG A 34 5.04 -5.35 -0.89
N PRO A 35 4.35 -5.08 0.24
CA PRO A 35 4.02 -3.72 0.66
C PRO A 35 5.22 -2.75 0.64
N ALA A 36 6.40 -3.19 1.09
CA ALA A 36 7.62 -2.39 1.08
C ALA A 36 8.07 -1.89 -0.31
N ASP A 37 7.81 -2.69 -1.36
CA ASP A 37 8.16 -2.41 -2.74
C ASP A 37 7.04 -1.64 -3.48
N VAL A 38 5.79 -1.76 -3.01
CA VAL A 38 4.59 -1.15 -3.60
C VAL A 38 4.31 0.24 -3.02
N PHE A 39 4.50 0.43 -1.71
CA PHE A 39 4.22 1.69 -1.01
C PHE A 39 5.39 2.66 -1.10
N THR A 40 5.75 3.02 -2.34
CA THR A 40 6.66 4.13 -2.62
C THR A 40 5.90 5.45 -2.70
N THR A 41 6.60 6.56 -2.49
CA THR A 41 6.02 7.90 -2.61
C THR A 41 5.44 8.13 -4.01
N GLU A 42 6.13 7.66 -5.05
CA GLU A 42 5.68 7.78 -6.44
C GLU A 42 4.36 7.02 -6.66
N SER A 43 4.31 5.76 -6.23
CA SER A 43 3.14 4.89 -6.44
C SER A 43 1.92 5.37 -5.67
N LEU A 44 2.12 5.87 -4.45
CA LEU A 44 1.05 6.40 -3.61
C LEU A 44 0.52 7.74 -4.13
N ASN A 45 1.39 8.63 -4.61
CA ASN A 45 0.96 9.88 -5.23
C ASN A 45 0.15 9.62 -6.51
N GLU A 46 0.55 8.64 -7.34
CA GLU A 46 -0.21 8.23 -8.53
C GLU A 46 -1.57 7.61 -8.16
N ALA A 47 -1.62 6.80 -7.10
CA ALA A 47 -2.84 6.10 -6.69
C ALA A 47 -3.89 7.03 -6.09
N TYR A 48 -3.47 8.03 -5.31
CA TYR A 48 -4.37 8.89 -4.54
C TYR A 48 -4.56 10.29 -5.12
N ASP A 49 -3.84 10.67 -6.18
CA ASP A 49 -3.92 11.98 -6.84
C ASP A 49 -3.80 13.15 -5.82
N ARG A 50 -2.97 12.92 -4.79
CA ARG A 50 -2.78 13.74 -3.58
C ARG A 50 -1.32 13.65 -3.16
N HIS A 51 -0.82 14.67 -2.49
CA HIS A 51 0.52 14.63 -1.89
C HIS A 51 0.44 13.87 -0.57
N LEU A 52 0.77 12.57 -0.59
CA LEU A 52 0.80 11.75 0.63
C LEU A 52 2.21 11.74 1.20
N MET A 53 2.33 12.03 2.49
CA MET A 53 3.59 11.86 3.22
C MET A 53 3.63 10.47 3.83
N VAL A 54 4.62 9.68 3.42
CA VAL A 54 4.89 8.34 3.99
C VAL A 54 6.06 8.47 4.95
N VAL A 55 5.83 8.17 6.22
CA VAL A 55 6.86 8.14 7.26
C VAL A 55 6.97 6.73 7.81
N ARG A 56 8.12 6.09 7.62
CA ARG A 56 8.42 4.77 8.19
C ARG A 56 9.19 4.96 9.49
N SER A 57 8.66 4.46 10.60
CA SER A 57 9.32 4.48 11.91
C SER A 57 9.32 3.09 12.52
N GLY A 58 10.47 2.42 12.51
CA GLY A 58 10.59 1.04 12.99
C GLY A 58 9.83 0.05 12.12
N GLN A 59 8.82 -0.62 12.70
CA GLN A 59 7.93 -1.57 12.02
C GLN A 59 6.65 -0.91 11.51
N SER A 60 6.40 0.36 11.84
CA SER A 60 5.13 1.01 11.54
C SER A 60 5.26 2.06 10.44
N THR A 61 4.29 2.06 9.54
CA THR A 61 4.16 3.02 8.45
C THR A 61 3.04 4.01 8.76
N TYR A 62 3.40 5.29 8.84
CA TYR A 62 2.46 6.40 9.01
C TYR A 62 2.23 7.08 7.66
N ILE A 63 0.96 7.27 7.31
CA ILE A 63 0.57 7.97 6.07
C ILE A 63 -0.30 9.16 6.44
N GLY A 64 0.19 10.36 6.10
CA GLY A 64 -0.47 11.63 6.36
C GLY A 64 -0.78 12.39 5.07
N LEU A 65 -1.76 13.30 5.16
CA LEU A 65 -2.04 14.33 4.15
C LEU A 65 -1.21 15.59 4.40
#